data_AF-A0A1V1WWU8-F1
#
_entry.id   AF-A0A1V1WWU8-F1
#
_cell.length_a   1.000
_cell.length_b   1.000
_cell.length_c   1.000
_cell.angle_alpha   90.00
_cell.angle_beta   90.00
_cell.angle_gamma   90.00
#
_symmetry.space_group_name_H-M   'P 1'
#
loop_
_entity.id
_entity.type
_entity.pdbx_description
1 polymer ?
#
loop_
_entity_poly.entity_id
_entity_poly.type
_entity_poly.pdbx_seq_one_letter_code
_entity_poly.pdbx_strand_id
1 'polypeptide(L)'
;MELEQKVQERIKELKQKNKQLVEAERLAAIGKITNRVAHELRNPLTVVGGFARRISQKTPADDPNKKYLQIILDEVIAMESKVSEITRIQSQ
;
A
#
# COMPACT_ATOMS: atom_id res chain seq x y z
N MET A 1 24.99 15.79 -43.51
CA MET A 1 24.13 14.61 -43.71
C MET A 1 24.37 13.52 -42.65
N GLU A 2 25.48 12.78 -42.62
CA GLU A 2 25.66 11.66 -41.65
C GLU A 2 25.73 12.13 -40.17
N LEU A 3 26.42 13.24 -39.91
CA LEU A 3 26.49 13.84 -38.57
C LEU A 3 25.13 14.35 -38.08
N GLU A 4 24.33 14.95 -38.96
CA GLU A 4 22.98 15.44 -38.62
C GLU A 4 22.03 14.29 -38.32
N GLN A 5 22.08 13.21 -39.10
CA GLN A 5 21.30 11.98 -38.80
C GLN A 5 21.70 11.41 -37.44
N LYS A 6 22.99 11.32 -37.15
CA LYS A 6 23.50 10.81 -35.87
C LYS A 6 23.07 11.68 -34.69
N VAL A 7 23.07 13.00 -34.85
CA VAL A 7 22.55 13.93 -33.82
C VAL A 7 21.05 13.73 -33.63
N GLN A 8 20.26 13.58 -34.70
CA GLN A 8 18.82 13.34 -34.60
C GLN A 8 18.48 12.01 -33.93
N GLU A 9 19.21 10.93 -34.22
CA GLU A 9 19.08 9.66 -33.52
C GLU A 9 19.35 9.80 -32.02
N ARG A 10 20.44 10.47 -31.65
CA ARG A 10 20.80 10.69 -30.24
C ARG A 10 19.79 11.56 -29.50
N ILE A 11 19.22 12.57 -30.17
CA ILE A 11 18.11 13.36 -29.61
C ILE A 11 16.88 12.48 -29.36
N LYS A 12 16.55 11.59 -30.30
CA LYS A 12 15.41 10.68 -30.17
C LYS A 12 15.61 9.69 -29.01
N GLU A 13 16.81 9.11 -28.89
CA GLU A 13 17.17 8.22 -27.78
C GLU A 13 17.10 8.95 -26.43
N LEU A 14 17.68 10.17 -26.34
CA LEU A 14 17.63 10.98 -25.12
C LEU A 14 16.19 11.31 -24.72
N LYS A 15 15.34 11.70 -25.68
CA LYS A 15 13.92 11.95 -25.41
C LYS A 15 13.21 10.71 -24.89
N GLN A 16 13.48 9.54 -25.49
CA GLN A 16 12.88 8.28 -25.05
C GLN A 16 13.32 7.89 -23.64
N LYS A 17 14.62 8.02 -23.34
CA LYS A 17 15.17 7.75 -22.00
C LYS A 17 14.63 8.71 -20.96
N ASN A 18 14.51 10.00 -21.29
CA ASN A 18 13.94 11.00 -20.39
C ASN A 18 12.47 10.69 -20.09
N LYS A 19 11.68 10.30 -21.10
CA LYS A 19 10.29 9.86 -20.89
C LYS A 19 10.19 8.64 -19.95
N GLN A 20 11.08 7.67 -20.11
CA GLN A 20 11.16 6.51 -19.21
C GLN A 20 11.55 6.90 -17.79
N LEU A 21 12.49 7.83 -17.64
CA LEU A 21 12.94 8.36 -16.35
C LEU A 21 11.79 9.05 -15.61
N VAL A 22 11.07 9.94 -16.29
CA VAL A 22 9.92 10.66 -15.73
C VAL A 22 8.83 9.69 -15.25
N GLU A 23 8.54 8.65 -16.03
CA GLU A 23 7.56 7.63 -15.61
C GLU A 23 8.05 6.83 -14.40
N ALA A 24 9.34 6.47 -14.36
CA ALA A 24 9.93 5.80 -13.21
C ALA A 24 9.91 6.66 -11.94
N GLU A 25 10.20 7.95 -12.04
CA GLU A 25 10.12 8.90 -10.92
C GLU A 25 8.68 9.04 -10.41
N ARG A 26 7.71 9.11 -11.33
CA ARG A 26 6.28 9.15 -10.99
C ARG A 26 5.84 7.90 -10.22
N LEU A 27 6.23 6.72 -10.71
CA LEU A 27 5.93 5.45 -10.04
C LEU A 27 6.59 5.35 -8.67
N ALA A 28 7.84 5.79 -8.54
CA ALA A 28 8.54 5.83 -7.26
C ALA A 28 7.87 6.78 -6.25
N ALA A 29 7.38 7.94 -6.72
CA ALA A 29 6.62 8.87 -5.89
C ALA A 29 5.29 8.26 -5.41
N ILE A 30 4.55 7.61 -6.32
CA ILE A 30 3.32 6.88 -5.97
C ILE A 30 3.63 5.80 -4.94
N GLY A 31 4.71 5.02 -5.12
CA GLY A 31 5.13 4.00 -4.16
C GLY A 31 5.39 4.58 -2.77
N LYS A 32 6.14 5.68 -2.66
CA LYS A 32 6.36 6.35 -1.37
C LYS A 32 5.05 6.75 -0.68
N ILE A 33 4.10 7.31 -1.44
CA ILE A 33 2.79 7.71 -0.92
C ILE A 33 2.01 6.48 -0.46
N THR A 34 1.95 5.43 -1.28
CA THR A 34 1.24 4.18 -0.98
C THR A 34 1.74 3.52 0.31
N ASN A 35 3.06 3.46 0.52
CA ASN A 35 3.63 2.93 1.77
C ASN A 35 3.24 3.74 2.99
N ARG A 36 3.29 5.07 2.86
CA ARG A 36 2.91 5.97 3.94
C ARG A 36 1.42 5.80 4.29
N VAL A 37 0.54 5.75 3.29
CA VAL A 37 -0.89 5.49 3.49
C VAL A 37 -1.11 4.13 4.15
N ALA A 38 -0.44 3.08 3.70
CA ALA A 38 -0.56 1.75 4.31
C ALA A 38 -0.12 1.73 5.78
N HIS A 39 0.97 2.43 6.12
CA HIS A 39 1.41 2.60 7.50
C HIS A 39 0.38 3.38 8.33
N GLU A 40 -0.15 4.47 7.79
CA GLU A 40 -1.17 5.29 8.46
C GLU A 40 -2.48 4.50 8.68
N LEU A 41 -2.83 3.55 7.81
CA LEU A 41 -3.99 2.64 7.97
C LEU A 41 -3.73 1.53 9.00
N ARG A 42 -2.52 0.97 9.06
CA ARG A 42 -2.16 -0.06 10.06
C ARG A 42 -2.34 0.43 11.49
N ASN A 43 -2.02 1.71 11.75
CA ASN A 43 -2.10 2.29 13.10
C ASN A 43 -3.51 2.21 13.72
N PRO A 44 -4.57 2.77 13.12
CA PRO A 44 -5.93 2.68 13.66
C PRO A 44 -6.43 1.24 13.69
N LEU A 45 -6.10 0.39 12.71
CA LEU A 45 -6.47 -1.03 12.71
C LEU A 45 -5.85 -1.78 13.91
N THR A 46 -4.58 -1.52 14.21
CA THR A 46 -3.89 -2.09 15.37
C THR A 46 -4.57 -1.67 16.67
N VAL A 47 -4.93 -0.39 16.78
CA VAL A 47 -5.60 0.16 17.97
C VAL A 47 -6.99 -0.45 18.13
N VAL A 48 -7.82 -0.44 17.07
CA VAL A 48 -9.18 -1.00 17.09
C VAL A 48 -9.16 -2.49 17.36
N GLY A 49 -8.33 -3.26 16.66
CA GLY A 49 -8.17 -4.70 16.87
C GLY A 49 -7.67 -5.04 18.26
N GLY A 50 -6.71 -4.26 18.79
CA GLY A 50 -6.18 -4.42 20.14
C GLY A 50 -7.24 -4.20 21.21
N PHE A 51 -8.04 -3.13 21.09
CA PHE A 51 -9.14 -2.87 22.02
C PHE A 51 -10.26 -3.91 21.88
N ALA A 52 -10.69 -4.25 20.66
CA ALA A 52 -11.70 -5.27 20.41
C ALA A 52 -11.29 -6.63 21.00
N ARG A 53 -10.01 -7.02 20.84
CA ARG A 53 -9.47 -8.27 21.40
C ARG A 53 -9.48 -8.24 22.92
N ARG A 54 -9.06 -7.13 23.54
CA ARG A 54 -9.06 -6.96 25.00
C ARG A 54 -10.46 -7.01 25.58
N ILE A 55 -11.45 -6.41 24.91
CA ILE A 55 -12.86 -6.47 25.33
C ILE A 55 -13.36 -7.91 25.17
N SER A 56 -13.14 -8.54 24.01
CA SER A 56 -13.53 -9.92 23.75
C SER A 56 -12.99 -10.89 24.81
N GLN A 57 -11.74 -10.75 25.25
CA GLN A 57 -11.17 -11.60 26.31
C GLN A 57 -11.89 -11.47 27.66
N LYS A 58 -12.50 -10.32 27.94
CA LYS A 58 -13.26 -10.07 29.19
C LYS A 58 -14.75 -10.37 29.06
N THR A 59 -15.26 -10.52 27.83
CA THR A 59 -16.66 -10.82 27.55
C THR A 59 -16.94 -12.33 27.70
N PRO A 60 -17.92 -12.73 28.53
CA PRO A 60 -18.36 -14.12 28.66
C PRO A 60 -18.75 -14.75 27.31
N ALA A 61 -18.66 -16.07 27.21
CA ALA A 61 -18.92 -16.78 25.96
C ALA A 61 -20.40 -16.76 25.53
N ASP A 62 -21.30 -16.66 26.52
CA ASP A 62 -22.75 -16.58 26.38
C ASP A 62 -23.27 -15.15 26.17
N ASP A 63 -22.39 -14.14 26.26
CA ASP A 63 -22.75 -12.75 25.99
C ASP A 63 -22.99 -12.55 24.47
N PRO A 64 -24.16 -12.03 24.04
CA PRO A 64 -24.44 -11.73 22.64
C PRO A 64 -23.40 -10.81 21.98
N ASN A 65 -22.74 -9.96 22.76
CA ASN A 65 -21.69 -9.06 22.29
C ASN A 65 -20.43 -9.80 21.84
N LYS A 66 -20.23 -11.05 22.26
CA LYS A 66 -19.10 -11.89 21.83
C LYS A 66 -19.10 -12.07 20.31
N LYS A 67 -20.28 -12.24 19.71
CA LYS A 67 -20.44 -12.38 18.25
C LYS A 67 -20.07 -11.09 17.51
N TYR A 68 -20.51 -9.94 18.01
CA TYR A 68 -20.17 -8.64 17.41
C TYR A 68 -18.67 -8.36 17.52
N LEU A 69 -18.04 -8.68 18.66
CA LEU A 69 -16.60 -8.53 18.85
C LEU A 69 -15.81 -9.44 17.92
N GLN A 70 -16.28 -10.67 17.66
CA GLN A 70 -15.65 -11.55 16.69
C GLN A 70 -15.71 -10.98 15.27
N ILE A 71 -16.87 -10.46 14.85
CA ILE A 71 -17.01 -9.81 13.53
C ILE A 71 -16.04 -8.63 13.39
N ILE A 72 -15.93 -7.78 14.41
CA ILE A 72 -14.98 -6.65 14.39
C ILE A 72 -13.54 -7.15 14.24
N LEU A 73 -13.16 -8.20 14.97
CA LEU A 73 -11.81 -8.76 14.90
C LEU A 73 -11.52 -9.36 13.51
N ASP A 74 -12.48 -10.09 12.94
CA ASP A 74 -12.35 -10.69 11.61
C ASP A 74 -12.20 -9.60 10.53
N GLU A 75 -12.96 -8.51 10.63
CA GLU A 75 -12.86 -7.40 9.68
C GLU A 75 -11.55 -6.63 9.82
N VAL A 76 -11.05 -6.43 11.05
CA VAL A 76 -9.72 -5.82 11.26
C VAL A 76 -8.62 -6.67 10.61
N ILE A 77 -8.66 -8.00 10.78
CA ILE A 77 -7.71 -8.93 10.15
C ILE A 77 -7.80 -8.86 8.62
N ALA A 78 -9.01 -8.85 8.08
CA ALA A 78 -9.22 -8.72 6.64
C ALA A 78 -8.65 -7.40 6.09
N MET A 79 -8.85 -6.30 6.82
CA MET A 79 -8.31 -4.99 6.47
C MET A 79 -6.78 -4.94 6.55
N GLU A 80 -6.18 -5.52 7.59
CA GLU A 80 -4.72 -5.63 7.70
C GLU A 80 -4.11 -6.43 6.53
N SER A 81 -4.81 -7.47 6.07
CA SER A 81 -4.41 -8.25 4.90
C SER A 81 -4.44 -7.42 3.61
N LYS A 82 -5.54 -6.72 3.34
CA LYS A 82 -5.69 -5.81 2.18
C LYS A 82 -4.61 -4.71 2.16
N VAL A 83 -4.35 -4.10 3.32
CA VAL A 83 -3.29 -3.09 3.45
C VAL A 83 -1.91 -3.67 3.17
N SER A 84 -1.67 -4.91 3.61
CA SER A 84 -0.40 -5.61 3.34
C SER A 84 -0.21 -5.92 1.85
N GLU A 85 -1.28 -6.27 1.15
CA GLU A 85 -1.25 -6.51 -0.30
C GLU A 85 -0.87 -5.25 -1.09
N ILE A 86 -1.42 -4.09 -0.72
CA ILE A 86 -1.10 -2.79 -1.33
C ILE A 86 0.41 -2.47 -1.23
N THR A 87 1.06 -2.84 -0.12
CA THR A 87 2.51 -2.62 0.06
C THR A 87 3.39 -3.58 -0.76
N ARG A 88 2.87 -4.75 -1.14
CA ARG A 88 3.63 -5.80 -1.84
C ARG A 88 3.92 -5.49 -3.30
N ILE A 89 3.12 -4.59 -3.91
CA ILE A 89 3.25 -4.16 -5.31
C ILE A 89 4.62 -3.48 -5.58
N GLN A 90 5.37 -3.08 -4.55
CA GLN A 90 6.68 -2.44 -4.68
C GLN A 90 7.88 -3.39 -4.71
N SER A 91 7.66 -4.68 -4.47
CA SER A 91 8.74 -5.67 -4.45
C SER A 91 8.91 -6.42 -5.78
N GLN A 92 8.31 -5.90 -6.87
CA GLN A 92 8.42 -6.42 -8.23
C GLN A 92 8.89 -5.33 -9.20
#